data_AF-A0A659Q8M5-F1
#
_entry.id   AF-A0A659Q8M5-F1
#
_cell.length_a   1.000
_cell.length_b   1.000
_cell.length_c   1.000
_cell.angle_alpha   90.00
_cell.angle_beta   90.00
_cell.angle_gamma   90.00
#
_symmetry.space_group_name_H-M   'P 1'
#
loop_
_entity.id
_entity.type
_entity.pdbx_description
1 polymer ?
#
loop_
_entity_poly.entity_id
_entity_poly.type
_entity_poly.pdbx_seq_one_letter_code
_entity_poly.pdbx_strand_id
1 'polypeptide(L)'
;MGLRQSLRIAASTLLLACGLQFAHADGSPQTIVFGVAPGPYGDMVKQAIAPTLKEKGYKVVVREFSDYVQPNMALANGSIDANLFQHTLYFDKFTADKGLKLSKLIVVPTAGMGFYSRKINSLDALKKGDIITLSN
;
A
#
# COMPACT_ATOMS: atom_id res chain seq x y z
N MET A 1 47.36 -19.46 -44.66
CA MET A 1 46.71 -19.80 -43.37
C MET A 1 46.38 -18.56 -42.52
N GLY A 2 46.19 -17.37 -43.10
CA GLY A 2 46.05 -16.10 -42.33
C GLY A 2 44.69 -15.39 -42.42
N LEU A 3 43.79 -15.83 -43.30
CA LEU A 3 42.52 -15.11 -43.56
C LEU A 3 41.33 -15.58 -42.69
N ARG A 4 41.46 -16.73 -42.03
CA ARG A 4 40.41 -17.31 -41.17
C ARG A 4 40.52 -16.90 -39.69
N GLN A 5 41.66 -16.35 -39.28
CA GLN A 5 41.88 -15.88 -37.90
C GLN A 5 41.42 -14.43 -37.71
N SER A 6 41.58 -13.58 -38.73
CA SER A 6 41.13 -12.18 -38.70
C SER A 6 39.61 -12.02 -38.65
N LEU A 7 38.84 -12.97 -39.20
CA LEU A 7 37.37 -12.95 -39.13
C LEU A 7 36.82 -13.34 -37.75
N ARG A 8 37.58 -14.12 -36.97
CA ARG A 8 37.16 -14.53 -35.62
C ARG A 8 37.37 -13.42 -34.59
N ILE A 9 38.41 -12.60 -34.76
CA ILE A 9 38.70 -11.48 -33.86
C ILE A 9 37.69 -10.34 -34.05
N ALA A 10 37.24 -10.10 -35.29
CA ALA A 10 36.23 -9.09 -35.61
C ALA A 10 34.82 -9.41 -35.04
N ALA A 11 34.49 -10.68 -34.86
CA ALA A 11 33.22 -11.10 -34.27
C ALA A 11 33.20 -10.95 -32.74
N SER A 12 34.36 -11.03 -32.07
CA SER A 12 34.46 -10.94 -30.61
C SER A 12 34.41 -9.50 -30.08
N THR A 13 34.84 -8.51 -30.87
CA THR A 13 34.75 -7.09 -30.51
C THR A 13 33.36 -6.49 -30.74
N LEU A 14 32.56 -7.06 -31.64
CA LEU A 14 31.19 -6.58 -31.91
C LEU A 14 30.19 -7.01 -30.82
N LEU A 15 30.43 -8.14 -30.14
CA LEU A 15 29.60 -8.64 -29.05
C LEU A 15 29.78 -7.86 -27.73
N LEU A 16 30.93 -7.21 -27.52
CA LEU A 16 31.16 -6.39 -26.32
C LEU A 16 30.50 -5.01 -26.41
N ALA A 17 30.21 -4.52 -27.63
CA ALA A 17 29.59 -3.21 -27.85
C ALA A 17 28.05 -3.21 -27.65
N CYS A 18 27.39 -4.37 -27.72
CA CYS A 18 25.94 -4.50 -27.45
C CYS A 18 25.61 -4.92 -26.01
N GLY A 19 26.60 -5.31 -25.20
CA GLY A 19 26.39 -5.71 -23.80
C GLY A 19 26.29 -4.54 -22.81
N LEU A 20 26.65 -3.33 -23.23
CA LEU A 20 26.51 -2.09 -22.47
C LEU A 20 25.22 -1.37 -22.86
N GLN A 21 24.09 -2.08 -22.79
CA GLN A 21 22.83 -1.37 -22.54
C GLN A 21 22.92 -0.87 -21.10
N PHE A 22 23.44 0.35 -20.95
CA PHE A 22 23.29 1.14 -19.74
C PHE A 22 21.79 1.14 -19.41
N ALA A 23 21.43 0.34 -18.41
CA ALA A 23 20.20 0.50 -17.67
C ALA A 23 20.25 1.93 -17.12
N HIS A 24 19.65 2.86 -17.85
CA HIS A 24 19.37 4.18 -17.36
C HIS A 24 18.47 3.96 -16.14
N ALA A 25 19.07 4.05 -14.95
CA ALA A 25 18.30 4.27 -13.74
C ALA A 25 17.58 5.59 -13.99
N ASP A 26 16.30 5.49 -14.33
CA ASP A 26 15.44 6.64 -14.51
C ASP A 26 15.52 7.45 -13.22
N GLY A 27 16.09 8.66 -13.28
CA GLY A 27 16.36 9.51 -12.11
C GLY A 27 15.09 10.08 -11.47
N SER A 28 13.93 9.57 -11.87
CA SER A 28 12.63 9.96 -11.36
C SER A 28 12.40 9.32 -9.97
N PRO A 29 11.99 10.11 -8.96
CA PRO A 29 11.62 9.58 -7.65
C PRO A 29 10.57 8.47 -7.79
N GLN A 30 10.91 7.28 -7.27
CA GLN A 30 9.95 6.18 -7.19
C GLN A 30 8.71 6.66 -6.41
N THR A 31 7.53 6.42 -6.97
CA THR A 31 6.27 6.87 -6.38
C THR A 31 5.64 5.74 -5.58
N ILE A 32 5.23 6.03 -4.34
CA ILE A 32 4.46 5.14 -3.48
C ILE A 32 3.06 5.73 -3.32
N VAL A 33 2.05 4.98 -3.73
CA VAL A 33 0.64 5.35 -3.65
C VAL A 33 -0.01 4.65 -2.45
N PHE A 34 -0.44 5.44 -1.46
CA PHE A 34 -1.16 4.95 -0.28
C PHE A 34 -2.67 5.07 -0.47
N GLY A 35 -3.41 4.00 -0.16
CA GLY A 35 -4.85 4.03 0.07
C GLY A 35 -5.20 4.16 1.55
N VAL A 36 -5.98 5.16 1.91
CA VAL A 36 -6.29 5.45 3.33
C VAL A 36 -7.78 5.67 3.54
N ALA A 37 -8.25 5.38 4.76
CA ALA A 37 -9.51 5.96 5.22
C ALA A 37 -9.29 7.44 5.58
N PRO A 38 -10.27 8.33 5.32
CA PRO A 38 -10.18 9.73 5.69
C PRO A 38 -10.09 9.91 7.21
N GLY A 39 -9.54 11.04 7.64
CA GLY A 39 -9.28 11.35 9.05
C GLY A 39 -7.91 10.84 9.51
N PRO A 40 -7.81 10.22 10.71
CA PRO A 40 -6.53 10.04 11.41
C PRO A 40 -5.51 9.21 10.62
N TYR A 41 -5.98 8.26 9.81
CA TYR A 41 -5.12 7.39 9.00
C TYR A 41 -4.54 8.13 7.78
N GLY A 42 -5.36 8.94 7.10
CA GLY A 42 -4.86 9.84 6.06
C GLY A 42 -3.90 10.89 6.60
N ASP A 43 -4.19 11.44 7.78
CA ASP A 43 -3.30 12.38 8.45
C ASP A 43 -1.96 11.74 8.85
N MET A 44 -1.97 10.51 9.36
CA MET A 44 -0.74 9.76 9.66
C MET A 44 0.15 9.61 8.42
N VAL A 45 -0.43 9.29 7.26
CA VAL A 45 0.35 9.20 6.03
C VAL A 45 0.86 10.59 5.61
N LYS A 46 0.00 11.61 5.60
CA LYS A 46 0.37 12.96 5.12
C LYS A 46 1.39 13.66 6.01
N GLN A 47 1.27 13.51 7.33
CA GLN A 47 2.01 14.31 8.31
C GLN A 47 3.23 13.58 8.90
N ALA A 48 3.21 12.24 8.97
CA ALA A 48 4.32 11.48 9.55
C ALA A 48 5.08 10.64 8.51
N ILE A 49 4.37 9.87 7.67
CA ILE A 49 5.03 8.92 6.76
C ILE A 49 5.58 9.62 5.52
N ALA A 50 4.78 10.47 4.88
CA ALA A 50 5.15 11.12 3.62
C ALA A 50 6.39 12.02 3.73
N PRO A 51 6.59 12.83 4.79
CA PRO A 51 7.82 13.62 4.94
C PRO A 51 9.07 12.74 4.99
N THR A 52 9.08 11.68 5.80
CA THR A 52 10.23 10.77 5.91
C THR A 52 10.51 10.01 4.61
N LEU A 53 9.48 9.63 3.84
CA LEU A 53 9.67 9.01 2.53
C LEU A 53 10.22 9.99 1.50
N LYS A 54 9.80 11.26 1.54
CA LYS A 54 10.33 12.32 0.65
C LYS A 54 11.80 12.61 0.91
N GLU A 55 12.22 12.65 2.18
CA GLU A 55 13.64 12.77 2.56
C GLU A 55 14.49 11.62 2.01
N LYS A 56 13.89 10.44 1.84
CA LYS A 56 14.52 9.25 1.24
C LYS A 56 14.43 9.21 -0.29
N GLY A 57 13.93 10.27 -0.94
CA GLY A 57 13.84 10.36 -2.39
C GLY A 57 12.61 9.69 -3.02
N TYR A 58 11.56 9.39 -2.24
CA TYR A 58 10.30 8.89 -2.78
C TYR A 58 9.28 10.00 -2.99
N LYS A 59 8.45 9.86 -4.02
CA LYS A 59 7.20 10.62 -4.15
C LYS A 59 6.09 9.85 -3.45
N VAL A 60 5.26 10.54 -2.66
CA VAL A 60 4.12 9.92 -1.99
C VAL A 60 2.82 10.51 -2.53
N VAL A 61 1.91 9.64 -2.94
CA VAL A 61 0.54 9.99 -3.34
C VAL A 61 -0.43 9.34 -2.36
N VAL A 62 -1.43 10.10 -1.90
CA VAL A 62 -2.45 9.59 -0.99
C VAL A 62 -3.79 9.57 -1.71
N ARG A 63 -4.48 8.44 -1.68
CA ARG A 63 -5.83 8.24 -2.19
C ARG A 63 -6.75 7.89 -1.03
N GLU A 64 -7.81 8.65 -0.87
CA GLU A 64 -8.80 8.41 0.18
C GLU A 64 -9.91 7.50 -0.34
N PHE A 65 -10.33 6.55 0.48
CA PHE A 65 -11.43 5.64 0.22
C PHE A 65 -12.50 5.83 1.29
N SER A 66 -13.77 5.88 0.86
CA SER A 66 -14.92 6.05 1.74
C SER A 66 -15.50 4.72 2.26
N ASP A 67 -14.97 3.59 1.81
CA ASP A 67 -15.39 2.23 2.20
C ASP A 67 -14.21 1.31 2.52
N TYR A 68 -14.50 0.12 3.05
CA TYR A 68 -13.50 -0.84 3.53
C TYR A 68 -13.18 -1.97 2.54
N VAL A 69 -13.91 -2.07 1.43
CA VAL A 69 -13.71 -3.10 0.40
C VAL A 69 -12.66 -2.66 -0.62
N GLN A 70 -12.81 -1.45 -1.16
CA GLN A 70 -11.99 -0.94 -2.26
C GLN A 70 -10.49 -0.84 -1.94
N PRO A 71 -10.03 -0.46 -0.73
CA PRO A 71 -8.60 -0.36 -0.47
C PRO A 71 -7.85 -1.69 -0.65
N ASN A 72 -8.45 -2.82 -0.27
CA ASN A 72 -7.83 -4.14 -0.45
C ASN A 72 -7.87 -4.60 -1.92
N MET A 73 -8.97 -4.31 -2.62
CA MET A 73 -9.08 -4.61 -4.05
C MET A 73 -8.09 -3.79 -4.88
N ALA A 74 -7.94 -2.49 -4.56
CA ALA A 74 -6.98 -1.60 -5.20
C ALA A 74 -5.53 -2.01 -4.92
N LEU A 75 -5.23 -2.53 -3.73
CA LEU A 75 -3.90 -3.05 -3.42
C LEU A 75 -3.64 -4.34 -4.20
N ALA A 76 -4.60 -5.27 -4.23
CA ALA A 76 -4.46 -6.54 -4.92
C ALA A 76 -4.34 -6.40 -6.45
N ASN A 77 -4.94 -5.37 -7.05
CA ASN A 77 -4.84 -5.10 -8.49
C ASN A 77 -3.69 -4.16 -8.87
N GLY A 78 -2.88 -3.72 -7.90
CA GLY A 78 -1.71 -2.86 -8.14
C GLY A 78 -2.03 -1.38 -8.39
N SER A 79 -3.26 -0.93 -8.14
CA SER A 79 -3.62 0.49 -8.27
C SER A 79 -3.04 1.36 -7.15
N ILE A 80 -2.69 0.75 -6.01
CA ILE A 80 -1.99 1.36 -4.87
C ILE A 80 -0.90 0.40 -4.37
N ASP A 81 0.12 0.92 -3.70
CA ASP A 81 1.28 0.15 -3.21
C ASP A 81 1.15 -0.27 -1.75
N ALA A 82 0.37 0.48 -0.97
CA ALA A 82 0.08 0.19 0.43
C ALA A 82 -1.31 0.72 0.81
N ASN A 83 -1.95 0.14 1.82
CA ASN A 83 -3.12 0.73 2.45
C ASN A 83 -2.98 0.83 3.97
N LEU A 84 -3.68 1.79 4.56
CA LEU A 84 -3.69 2.06 6.00
C LEU A 84 -5.12 2.44 6.41
N PHE A 85 -5.89 1.43 6.87
CA PHE A 85 -7.29 1.63 7.29
C PHE A 85 -7.86 0.51 8.18
N GLN A 86 -7.24 -0.67 8.21
CA GLN A 86 -7.86 -1.91 8.72
C GLN A 86 -7.10 -2.52 9.90
N HIS A 87 -7.81 -3.34 10.68
CA HIS A 87 -7.24 -4.19 11.72
C HIS A 87 -6.96 -5.62 11.19
N THR A 88 -6.17 -6.38 11.95
CA THR A 88 -5.67 -7.71 11.55
C THR A 88 -6.79 -8.71 11.23
N LEU A 89 -7.84 -8.79 12.06
CA LEU A 89 -8.93 -9.75 11.82
C LEU A 89 -9.68 -9.45 10.51
N TYR A 90 -9.90 -8.18 10.18
CA TYR A 90 -10.55 -7.80 8.92
C TYR A 90 -9.67 -8.19 7.74
N PHE A 91 -8.37 -7.88 7.79
CA PHE A 91 -7.42 -8.25 6.76
C PHE A 91 -7.40 -9.76 6.51
N ASP A 92 -7.27 -10.56 7.58
CA ASP A 92 -7.16 -12.02 7.47
C ASP A 92 -8.45 -12.62 6.89
N LYS A 93 -9.62 -12.18 7.36
CA LYS A 93 -10.91 -12.62 6.82
C LYS A 93 -11.10 -12.19 5.37
N PHE A 94 -10.88 -10.91 5.06
CA PHE A 94 -11.13 -10.37 3.72
C PHE A 94 -10.22 -11.01 2.68
N THR A 95 -8.93 -11.18 2.98
CA THR A 95 -7.98 -11.81 2.07
C THR A 95 -8.28 -13.29 1.86
N ALA A 96 -8.69 -14.02 2.92
CA ALA A 96 -9.13 -15.41 2.80
C ALA A 96 -10.41 -15.54 1.95
N ASP A 97 -11.44 -14.74 2.25
CA ASP A 97 -12.74 -14.77 1.55
C ASP A 97 -12.60 -14.39 0.06
N LYS A 98 -11.66 -13.51 -0.27
CA LYS A 98 -11.44 -12.99 -1.64
C LYS A 98 -10.26 -13.66 -2.36
N GLY A 99 -9.53 -14.56 -1.71
CA GLY A 99 -8.35 -15.22 -2.28
C GLY A 99 -7.20 -14.28 -2.64
N LEU A 100 -7.02 -13.18 -1.89
CA LEU A 100 -6.03 -12.15 -2.19
C LEU A 100 -4.66 -12.51 -1.60
N LYS A 101 -3.60 -12.32 -2.39
CA LYS A 101 -2.20 -12.53 -1.96
C LYS A 101 -1.60 -11.22 -1.45
N LEU A 102 -2.07 -10.79 -0.28
CA LEU A 102 -1.58 -9.59 0.39
C LEU A 102 -0.82 -9.95 1.65
N SER A 103 0.04 -9.06 2.13
CA SER A 103 0.78 -9.22 3.38
C SER A 103 0.59 -8.03 4.31
N LYS A 104 0.52 -8.30 5.63
CA LYS A 104 0.58 -7.28 6.68
C LYS A 104 2.02 -6.80 6.82
N LEU A 105 2.22 -5.48 7.00
CA LEU A 105 3.56 -4.90 7.14
C LEU A 105 3.88 -4.53 8.60
N ILE A 106 3.09 -3.62 9.17
CA ILE A 106 3.25 -3.11 10.53
C ILE A 106 1.89 -2.87 11.19
N VAL A 107 1.88 -2.75 12.51
CA VAL A 107 0.75 -2.22 13.29
C VAL A 107 1.01 -0.75 13.56
N VAL A 108 -0.03 0.07 13.46
CA VAL A 108 0.04 1.52 13.70
C VAL A 108 -0.90 1.92 14.84
N PRO A 109 -0.72 3.10 15.47
CA PRO A 109 -1.70 3.62 16.40
C PRO A 109 -3.10 3.71 15.76
N THR A 110 -4.08 3.12 16.44
CA THR A 110 -5.45 2.95 15.95
C THR A 110 -6.45 3.41 17.01
N ALA A 111 -7.54 4.04 16.56
CA ALA A 111 -8.62 4.45 17.44
C ALA A 111 -9.33 3.22 18.05
N GLY A 112 -9.58 3.25 19.36
CA GLY A 112 -10.34 2.21 20.04
C GLY A 112 -11.79 2.17 19.59
N MET A 113 -12.37 0.97 19.55
CA MET A 113 -13.81 0.80 19.35
C MET A 113 -14.55 1.22 20.63
N GLY A 114 -15.70 1.88 20.46
CA GLY A 114 -16.51 2.34 21.58
C GLY A 114 -18.00 2.33 21.25
N PHE A 115 -18.82 2.25 22.30
CA PHE A 115 -20.25 2.52 22.19
C PHE A 115 -20.52 4.00 22.35
N TYR A 116 -21.36 4.54 21.47
CA TYR A 116 -21.75 5.95 21.48
C TYR A 116 -23.26 6.04 21.43
N SER A 117 -23.82 7.02 22.13
CA SER A 117 -25.26 7.26 22.12
C SER A 117 -25.55 8.75 22.16
N ARG A 118 -26.61 9.16 21.46
CA ARG A 118 -27.21 10.50 21.58
C ARG A 118 -28.40 10.51 22.55
N LYS A 119 -28.79 9.35 23.09
CA LYS A 119 -30.01 9.16 23.90
C LYS A 119 -29.73 8.85 25.37
N ILE A 120 -28.62 8.16 25.65
CA ILE A 120 -28.22 7.74 26.99
C ILE A 120 -26.74 8.07 27.22
N ASN A 121 -26.36 8.28 28.48
CA ASN A 121 -25.01 8.71 28.86
C ASN A 121 -24.17 7.60 29.52
N SER A 122 -24.78 6.45 29.81
CA SER A 122 -24.10 5.27 30.37
C SER A 122 -24.79 3.99 29.92
N LEU A 123 -24.08 2.87 29.99
CA LEU A 123 -24.63 1.56 29.64
C LEU A 123 -25.74 1.11 30.60
N ASP A 124 -25.68 1.52 31.87
CA ASP A 124 -26.69 1.17 32.89
C ASP A 124 -28.07 1.78 32.60
N ALA A 125 -28.15 2.77 31.72
CA ALA A 125 -29.40 3.38 31.28
C ALA A 125 -30.11 2.59 30.15
N LEU A 126 -29.51 1.49 29.66
CA LEU A 126 -30.12 0.62 28.66
C LEU A 126 -31.37 -0.08 29.21
N LYS A 127 -32.41 -0.13 28.39
CA LYS A 127 -33.69 -0.78 28.70
C LYS A 127 -33.92 -1.97 27.80
N LYS A 128 -34.74 -2.91 28.27
CA LYS A 128 -35.20 -4.03 27.43
C LYS A 128 -35.90 -3.46 26.18
N GLY A 129 -35.44 -3.91 25.01
CA GLY A 129 -35.96 -3.47 23.72
C GLY A 129 -35.16 -2.33 23.07
N ASP A 130 -34.14 -1.79 23.74
CA ASP A 130 -33.22 -0.84 23.11
C ASP A 130 -32.46 -1.50 21.94
N ILE A 131 -32.21 -0.71 20.90
CA ILE A 131 -31.55 -1.14 19.67
C ILE A 131 -30.09 -0.68 19.69
N ILE A 132 -29.16 -1.62 19.50
CA ILE A 132 -27.73 -1.37 19.35
C ILE A 132 -27.36 -1.67 17.89
N THR A 133 -26.86 -0.66 17.18
CA THR A 133 -26.37 -0.82 15.81
C THR A 133 -24.90 -1.21 15.82
N LEU A 134 -24.54 -2.23 15.04
CA LEU A 134 -23.16 -2.67 14.83
C LEU A 134 -22.79 -2.57 13.35
N SER A 135 -21.48 -2.51 13.07
CA SER A 135 -20.97 -2.66 11.70
C SER A 135 -21.26 -4.06 11.16
N ASN A 136 -21.53 -4.15 9.86
CA ASN A 136 -21.84 -5.39 9.15
C ASN A 136 -20.66 -5.97 8.36
#